data_AF-A0A2V9T0Y4-F1
#
_entry.id   AF-A0A2V9T0Y4-F1
#
_cell.length_a   1.000
_cell.length_b   1.000
_cell.length_c   1.000
_cell.angle_alpha   90.00
_cell.angle_beta   90.00
_cell.angle_gamma   90.00
#
_symmetry.space_group_name_H-M   'P 1'
#
loop_
_entity.id
_entity.type
_entity.pdbx_description
1 polymer ?
#
loop_
_entity_poly.entity_id
_entity_poly.type
_entity_poly.pdbx_seq_one_letter_code
_entity_poly.pdbx_strand_id
1 'polypeptide(L)'
;MKARVTTILLVALLARTANHLHAQKIKVIVDEDARGPATTDMQSILIFLQSDKFDVLGITTVSGDQWVKEETQRTLRLLEIAGRTDVRVVQGAEFPLLNSKEESDRWEGLYGKFRYKGCWSDFSDRPASTPPAFRAGYHEPDVALPLVEGPPHTKPHDETAAHFIVRMVRKYPGEVVVWAGGPLTNIALALRLDPEVPTLAKELVLMGSGMYADNGGISGVDGRREFNWWFDPEAVRITMRAPWKKITITPIDNQRRDRKSGYAGGSLPHSIFRRQLHVG
;
A
#
# COMPACT_ATOMS: atom_id res chain seq x y z
N MET A 1 -50.77 21.77 -26.34
CA MET A 1 -49.40 21.31 -26.68
C MET A 1 -48.30 21.91 -25.83
N LYS A 2 -48.25 23.24 -25.57
CA LYS A 2 -47.18 23.88 -24.79
C LYS A 2 -46.99 23.33 -23.37
N ALA A 3 -48.07 23.06 -22.63
CA ALA A 3 -47.98 22.52 -21.26
C ALA A 3 -47.31 21.13 -21.16
N ARG A 4 -47.55 20.24 -22.14
CA ARG A 4 -46.97 18.89 -22.14
C ARG A 4 -45.47 18.90 -22.43
N VAL A 5 -44.99 19.83 -23.25
CA VAL A 5 -43.56 19.99 -23.57
C VAL A 5 -42.79 20.53 -22.35
N THR A 6 -43.39 21.48 -21.61
CA THR A 6 -42.79 22.03 -20.38
C THR A 6 -42.68 20.99 -19.27
N THR A 7 -43.68 20.13 -19.10
CA THR A 7 -43.64 19.04 -18.10
C THR A 7 -42.57 17.99 -18.43
N ILE A 8 -42.37 17.63 -19.71
CA ILE A 8 -41.35 16.66 -20.13
C ILE A 8 -39.94 17.22 -19.91
N LEU A 9 -39.71 18.51 -20.19
CA LEU A 9 -38.43 19.17 -19.92
C LEU A 9 -38.11 19.25 -18.42
N LEU A 10 -39.11 19.49 -17.56
CA LEU A 10 -38.92 19.54 -16.12
C LEU A 10 -38.58 18.16 -15.52
N VAL A 11 -39.24 17.10 -16.00
CA VAL A 11 -38.97 15.72 -15.58
C VAL A 11 -37.60 15.24 -16.06
N ALA A 12 -37.18 15.60 -17.28
CA ALA A 12 -35.84 15.29 -17.79
C ALA A 12 -34.72 16.05 -17.05
N LEU A 13 -34.99 17.28 -16.61
CA LEU A 13 -34.06 18.08 -15.81
C LEU A 13 -33.94 17.54 -14.37
N LEU A 14 -35.06 17.11 -13.77
CA LEU A 14 -35.09 16.49 -12.44
C LEU A 14 -34.44 15.09 -12.43
N ALA A 15 -34.59 14.31 -13.51
CA ALA A 15 -33.93 13.02 -13.67
C ALA A 15 -32.40 13.16 -13.84
N ARG A 16 -31.92 14.26 -14.45
CA ARG A 16 -30.48 14.57 -14.51
C ARG A 16 -29.91 14.99 -13.16
N THR A 17 -30.68 15.68 -12.32
CA THR A 17 -30.23 16.04 -10.96
C THR A 17 -30.26 14.85 -9.99
N ALA A 18 -31.14 13.87 -10.19
CA ALA A 18 -31.24 12.69 -9.33
C ALA A 18 -30.02 11.76 -9.44
N ASN A 19 -29.37 11.69 -10.61
CA ASN A 19 -28.13 10.90 -10.78
C ASN A 19 -26.87 11.56 -10.17
N HIS A 20 -26.96 12.81 -9.70
CA HIS A 20 -25.84 13.51 -9.06
C HIS A 20 -25.85 13.42 -7.52
N LEU A 21 -26.77 12.66 -6.92
CA LEU A 21 -26.92 12.56 -5.46
C LEU A 21 -26.08 11.44 -4.81
N HIS A 22 -25.32 10.67 -5.58
CA HIS A 22 -24.23 9.87 -5.03
C HIS A 22 -22.92 10.64 -5.17
N ALA A 23 -22.27 10.95 -4.06
CA ALA A 23 -20.90 11.45 -4.08
C ALA A 23 -20.04 10.47 -4.89
N GLN A 24 -19.39 10.95 -5.95
CA GLN A 24 -18.55 10.10 -6.79
C GLN A 24 -17.43 9.51 -5.93
N LYS A 25 -17.37 8.17 -5.88
CA LYS A 25 -16.36 7.46 -5.10
C LYS A 25 -14.95 7.84 -5.58
N ILE A 26 -14.02 7.88 -4.63
CA ILE A 26 -12.60 8.17 -4.87
C ILE A 26 -11.98 6.92 -5.48
N LYS A 27 -11.49 7.03 -6.72
CA LYS A 27 -10.76 5.95 -7.37
C LYS A 27 -9.40 5.80 -6.73
N VAL A 28 -9.10 4.61 -6.23
CA VAL A 28 -7.84 4.33 -5.54
C VAL A 28 -7.16 3.08 -6.08
N ILE A 29 -5.85 3.17 -6.27
CA ILE A 29 -4.95 2.02 -6.39
C ILE A 29 -4.25 1.89 -5.04
N VAL A 30 -4.29 0.69 -4.46
CA VAL A 30 -3.66 0.38 -3.17
C VAL A 30 -2.39 -0.43 -3.45
N ASP A 31 -1.23 0.17 -3.25
CA ASP A 31 0.09 -0.44 -3.40
C ASP A 31 0.66 -0.81 -2.03
N GLU A 32 0.81 -2.10 -1.74
CA GLU A 32 1.05 -2.60 -0.37
C GLU A 32 2.03 -3.78 -0.31
N ASP A 33 2.89 -3.83 0.71
CA ASP A 33 3.69 -5.00 1.10
C ASP A 33 2.94 -5.80 2.17
N ALA A 34 1.86 -6.45 1.72
CA ALA A 34 0.71 -6.92 2.48
C ALA A 34 0.93 -8.10 3.44
N ARG A 35 1.91 -7.99 4.35
CA ARG A 35 2.31 -9.06 5.26
C ARG A 35 1.11 -9.53 6.07
N GLY A 36 1.10 -10.79 6.48
CA GLY A 36 -0.04 -11.34 7.18
C GLY A 36 0.25 -12.54 8.06
N PRO A 37 -0.80 -13.10 8.69
CA PRO A 37 -2.19 -12.63 8.66
C PRO A 37 -2.45 -11.46 9.62
N ALA A 38 -3.41 -10.58 9.29
CA ALA A 38 -3.97 -9.53 10.15
C ALA A 38 -2.96 -8.49 10.70
N THR A 39 -1.86 -8.22 9.99
CA THR A 39 -0.98 -7.08 10.30
C THR A 39 -1.67 -5.76 9.95
N THR A 40 -0.95 -4.65 10.17
CA THR A 40 -1.38 -3.31 9.78
C THR A 40 -1.64 -3.18 8.28
N ASP A 41 -0.91 -3.93 7.47
CA ASP A 41 -0.90 -3.84 6.00
C ASP A 41 -2.19 -4.46 5.45
N MET A 42 -2.56 -5.66 5.91
CA MET A 42 -3.87 -6.24 5.60
C MET A 42 -5.05 -5.43 6.13
N GLN A 43 -4.90 -4.80 7.29
CA GLN A 43 -5.95 -3.95 7.86
C GLN A 43 -6.17 -2.69 7.00
N SER A 44 -5.12 -2.10 6.44
CA SER A 44 -5.22 -0.96 5.52
C SER A 44 -6.08 -1.32 4.30
N ILE A 45 -5.81 -2.49 3.69
CA ILE A 45 -6.56 -3.02 2.55
C ILE A 45 -8.04 -3.19 2.92
N LEU A 46 -8.33 -3.84 4.05
CA LEU A 46 -9.71 -4.05 4.50
C LEU A 46 -10.47 -2.73 4.72
N ILE A 47 -9.81 -1.68 5.23
CA ILE A 47 -10.41 -0.36 5.41
C ILE A 47 -10.84 0.25 4.07
N PHE A 48 -10.00 0.16 3.03
CA PHE A 48 -10.38 0.60 1.69
C PHE A 48 -11.55 -0.20 1.13
N LEU A 49 -11.55 -1.52 1.33
CA LEU A 49 -12.60 -2.40 0.82
C LEU A 49 -13.96 -2.20 1.53
N GLN A 50 -13.95 -1.90 2.83
CA GLN A 50 -15.17 -1.70 3.62
C GLN A 50 -15.75 -0.31 3.50
N SER A 51 -14.96 0.69 3.12
CA SER A 51 -15.43 2.07 2.99
C SER A 51 -16.23 2.28 1.71
N ASP A 52 -17.41 2.88 1.85
CA ASP A 52 -18.27 3.31 0.76
C ASP A 52 -17.70 4.48 -0.07
N LYS A 53 -16.66 5.15 0.46
CA LYS A 53 -16.02 6.31 -0.17
C LYS A 53 -15.10 5.94 -1.33
N PHE A 54 -14.57 4.72 -1.35
CA PHE A 54 -13.54 4.33 -2.31
C PHE A 54 -14.07 3.38 -3.37
N ASP A 55 -13.60 3.62 -4.58
CA ASP A 55 -13.66 2.71 -5.72
C ASP A 55 -12.26 2.13 -5.89
N VAL A 56 -12.03 0.96 -5.31
CA VAL A 56 -10.72 0.27 -5.33
C VAL A 56 -10.54 -0.33 -6.72
N LEU A 57 -9.72 0.32 -7.55
CA LEU A 57 -9.48 -0.12 -8.93
C LEU A 57 -8.68 -1.43 -8.98
N GLY A 58 -7.82 -1.63 -7.99
CA GLY A 58 -7.00 -2.83 -7.81
C GLY A 58 -6.02 -2.64 -6.66
N ILE A 59 -5.46 -3.76 -6.23
CA ILE A 59 -4.41 -3.84 -5.20
C ILE A 59 -3.14 -4.33 -5.89
N THR A 60 -2.08 -3.54 -5.84
CA THR A 60 -0.75 -3.93 -6.30
C THR A 60 0.08 -4.37 -5.09
N THR A 61 0.86 -5.44 -5.25
CA THR A 61 1.76 -5.91 -4.19
C THR A 61 3.21 -5.62 -4.51
N VAL A 62 4.05 -5.43 -3.49
CA VAL A 62 5.49 -5.19 -3.63
C VAL A 62 6.24 -5.95 -2.55
N SER A 63 7.50 -6.34 -2.81
CA SER A 63 8.36 -6.84 -1.74
C SER A 63 8.68 -5.73 -0.74
N GLY A 64 8.69 -6.09 0.53
CA GLY A 64 9.02 -5.20 1.64
C GLY A 64 9.05 -6.03 2.91
N ASP A 65 7.97 -5.99 3.68
CA ASP A 65 7.79 -6.78 4.89
C ASP A 65 7.97 -8.29 4.66
N GLN A 66 7.49 -8.83 3.53
CA GLN A 66 7.82 -10.15 2.98
C GLN A 66 8.09 -10.07 1.47
N TRP A 67 8.45 -11.20 0.85
CA TRP A 67 8.64 -11.27 -0.59
C TRP A 67 7.30 -11.15 -1.33
N VAL A 68 7.30 -10.45 -2.47
CA VAL A 68 6.08 -10.11 -3.22
C VAL A 68 5.19 -11.31 -3.55
N LYS A 69 5.74 -12.52 -3.74
CA LYS A 69 4.95 -13.73 -3.99
C LYS A 69 4.10 -14.12 -2.78
N GLU A 70 4.67 -14.05 -1.59
CA GLU A 70 3.92 -14.26 -0.34
C GLU A 70 2.87 -13.16 -0.16
N GLU A 71 3.23 -11.90 -0.37
CA GLU A 71 2.31 -10.76 -0.24
C GLU A 71 1.13 -10.88 -1.19
N THR A 72 1.39 -11.33 -2.42
CA THR A 72 0.37 -11.57 -3.44
C THR A 72 -0.55 -12.71 -3.03
N GLN A 73 0.03 -13.84 -2.60
CA GLN A 73 -0.73 -15.01 -2.15
C GLN A 73 -1.63 -14.68 -0.96
N ARG A 74 -1.10 -13.91 -0.01
CA ARG A 74 -1.80 -13.42 1.17
C ARG A 74 -2.93 -12.44 0.83
N THR A 75 -2.69 -11.51 -0.08
CA THR A 75 -3.71 -10.55 -0.54
C THR A 75 -4.85 -11.29 -1.25
N LEU A 76 -4.55 -12.24 -2.13
CA LEU A 76 -5.57 -13.08 -2.78
C LEU A 76 -6.40 -13.85 -1.74
N ARG A 77 -5.73 -14.46 -0.76
CA ARG A 77 -6.43 -15.21 0.29
C ARG A 77 -7.29 -14.29 1.17
N LEU A 78 -6.81 -13.09 1.48
CA LEU A 78 -7.57 -12.07 2.19
C LEU A 78 -8.85 -11.70 1.44
N LEU A 79 -8.78 -11.46 0.13
CA LEU A 79 -9.95 -11.12 -0.68
C LEU A 79 -10.97 -12.25 -0.77
N GLU A 80 -10.52 -13.51 -0.84
CA GLU A 80 -11.41 -14.68 -0.77
C GLU A 80 -12.17 -14.74 0.54
N ILE A 81 -11.45 -14.56 1.66
CA ILE A 81 -12.05 -14.58 3.01
C ILE A 81 -13.00 -13.39 3.19
N ALA A 82 -12.64 -12.22 2.65
CA ALA A 82 -13.46 -11.01 2.73
C ALA A 82 -14.63 -10.98 1.74
N GLY A 83 -14.74 -11.95 0.82
CA GLY A 83 -15.77 -11.98 -0.23
C GLY A 83 -15.63 -10.85 -1.26
N ARG A 84 -14.39 -10.37 -1.49
CA ARG A 84 -14.06 -9.23 -2.37
C ARG A 84 -13.18 -9.62 -3.55
N THR A 85 -13.41 -10.82 -4.11
CA THR A 85 -12.70 -11.32 -5.30
C THR A 85 -13.03 -10.56 -6.59
N ASP A 86 -13.94 -9.57 -6.53
CA ASP A 86 -14.17 -8.57 -7.57
C ASP A 86 -12.98 -7.61 -7.76
N VAL A 87 -12.16 -7.42 -6.73
CA VAL A 87 -10.99 -6.54 -6.78
C VAL A 87 -9.79 -7.30 -7.33
N ARG A 88 -9.10 -6.69 -8.30
CA ARG A 88 -7.92 -7.29 -8.93
C ARG A 88 -6.71 -7.16 -8.01
N VAL A 89 -5.98 -8.27 -7.84
CA VAL A 89 -4.64 -8.28 -7.23
C VAL A 89 -3.61 -8.36 -8.35
N VAL A 90 -2.59 -7.51 -8.32
CA VAL A 90 -1.57 -7.41 -9.36
C VAL A 90 -0.19 -7.51 -8.71
N GLN A 91 0.59 -8.51 -9.10
CA GLN A 91 1.93 -8.69 -8.53
C GLN A 91 2.89 -7.63 -9.06
N GLY A 92 3.67 -7.02 -8.18
CA GLY A 92 4.67 -6.01 -8.52
C GLY A 92 6.11 -6.51 -8.40
N ALA A 93 6.99 -5.58 -8.03
CA ALA A 93 8.43 -5.79 -7.99
C ALA A 93 8.83 -6.77 -6.90
N GLU A 94 9.65 -7.77 -7.29
CA GLU A 94 10.23 -8.75 -6.37
C GLU A 94 11.45 -8.18 -5.63
N PHE A 95 12.19 -7.26 -6.24
CA PHE A 95 13.38 -6.64 -5.67
C PHE A 95 13.28 -5.12 -5.67
N PRO A 96 13.91 -4.42 -4.70
CA PRO A 96 14.12 -2.98 -4.80
C PRO A 96 15.05 -2.65 -5.98
N LEU A 97 15.12 -1.37 -6.37
CA LEU A 97 15.86 -0.96 -7.56
C LEU A 97 17.36 -1.24 -7.49
N LEU A 98 18.00 -0.99 -6.35
CA LEU A 98 19.45 -1.20 -6.14
C LEU A 98 19.81 -1.90 -4.83
N ASN A 99 19.06 -1.64 -3.75
CA ASN A 99 19.38 -2.19 -2.44
C ASN A 99 19.35 -3.73 -2.44
N SER A 100 20.05 -4.36 -1.50
CA SER A 100 20.15 -5.81 -1.44
C SER A 100 20.33 -6.33 -0.02
N LYS A 101 20.04 -7.62 0.16
CA LYS A 101 20.32 -8.33 1.40
C LYS A 101 21.83 -8.33 1.69
N GLU A 102 22.65 -8.57 0.67
CA GLU A 102 24.11 -8.61 0.79
C GLU A 102 24.66 -7.26 1.25
N GLU A 103 24.14 -6.15 0.71
CA GLU A 103 24.51 -4.82 1.17
C GLU A 103 24.09 -4.56 2.61
N SER A 104 22.87 -4.97 2.98
CA SER A 104 22.38 -4.89 4.35
C SER A 104 23.25 -5.68 5.33
N ASP A 105 23.61 -6.92 4.99
CA ASP A 105 24.44 -7.80 5.83
C ASP A 105 25.87 -7.27 5.97
N ARG A 106 26.45 -6.72 4.88
CA ARG A 106 27.75 -6.01 4.92
C ARG A 106 27.69 -4.82 5.86
N TRP A 107 26.62 -4.03 5.80
CA TRP A 107 26.41 -2.89 6.68
C TRP A 107 26.32 -3.33 8.14
N GLU A 108 25.57 -4.39 8.44
CA GLU A 108 25.45 -4.93 9.81
C GLU A 108 26.79 -5.41 10.37
N GLY A 109 27.66 -5.98 9.53
CA GLY A 109 29.01 -6.38 9.93
C GLY A 109 29.91 -5.23 10.35
N LEU A 110 29.65 -4.01 9.87
CA LEU A 110 30.45 -2.81 10.16
C LEU A 110 29.84 -1.93 11.25
N TYR A 111 28.51 -1.83 11.28
CA TYR A 111 27.79 -0.84 12.08
C TYR A 111 26.80 -1.44 13.06
N GLY A 112 26.65 -2.77 13.10
CA GLY A 112 25.75 -3.48 14.00
C GLY A 112 24.41 -3.83 13.37
N LYS A 113 23.68 -4.72 14.03
CA LYS A 113 22.48 -5.34 13.45
C LYS A 113 21.28 -4.39 13.36
N PHE A 114 20.56 -4.46 12.25
CA PHE A 114 19.21 -3.95 12.12
C PHE A 114 18.27 -4.85 12.92
N ARG A 115 17.24 -4.26 13.53
CA ARG A 115 16.18 -5.03 14.18
C ARG A 115 15.18 -5.61 13.19
N TYR A 116 15.04 -4.97 12.04
CA TYR A 116 14.02 -5.30 11.05
C TYR A 116 14.51 -4.97 9.64
N LYS A 117 14.51 -5.98 8.77
CA LYS A 117 14.93 -5.88 7.36
C LYS A 117 13.84 -6.41 6.41
N GLY A 118 12.59 -6.47 6.87
CA GLY A 118 11.48 -7.04 6.10
C GLY A 118 11.75 -8.49 5.69
N CYS A 119 11.59 -8.79 4.39
CA CYS A 119 11.82 -10.09 3.78
C CYS A 119 13.26 -10.63 3.93
N TRP A 120 14.23 -9.78 4.31
CA TRP A 120 15.61 -10.18 4.60
C TRP A 120 15.86 -10.51 6.07
N SER A 121 14.84 -10.40 6.92
CA SER A 121 14.96 -10.71 8.33
C SER A 121 14.88 -12.20 8.57
N ASP A 122 15.67 -12.69 9.53
CA ASP A 122 15.51 -14.03 10.06
C ASP A 122 14.74 -13.97 11.39
N PHE A 123 13.54 -14.57 11.42
CA PHE A 123 12.72 -14.64 12.61
C PHE A 123 12.62 -16.06 13.19
N SER A 124 13.46 -17.00 12.74
CA SER A 124 13.46 -18.39 13.23
C SER A 124 13.68 -18.50 14.74
N ASP A 125 14.47 -17.57 15.30
CA ASP A 125 14.87 -17.56 16.71
C ASP A 125 13.82 -16.95 17.65
N ARG A 126 12.67 -16.51 17.11
CA ARG A 126 11.60 -15.94 17.94
C ARG A 126 11.01 -17.01 18.87
N PRO A 127 10.58 -16.62 20.09
CA PRO A 127 10.03 -17.57 21.07
C PRO A 127 8.87 -18.37 20.49
N ALA A 128 8.74 -19.65 20.89
CA ALA A 128 7.68 -20.53 20.43
C ALA A 128 6.25 -20.00 20.68
N SER A 129 6.08 -19.07 21.62
CA SER A 129 4.82 -18.35 21.86
C SER A 129 4.44 -17.36 20.75
N THR A 130 5.37 -17.02 19.86
CA THR A 130 5.09 -16.19 18.68
C THR A 130 4.31 -17.04 17.66
N PRO A 131 3.20 -16.54 17.09
CA PRO A 131 2.44 -17.29 16.10
C PRO A 131 3.32 -17.75 14.93
N PRO A 132 3.12 -18.97 14.39
CA PRO A 132 3.97 -19.52 13.32
C PRO A 132 4.17 -18.59 12.12
N ALA A 133 3.11 -17.87 11.72
CA ALA A 133 3.16 -16.90 10.63
C ALA A 133 4.17 -15.75 10.84
N PHE A 134 4.61 -15.52 12.08
CA PHE A 134 5.59 -14.50 12.44
C PHE A 134 6.92 -15.10 12.93
N ARG A 135 7.15 -16.39 12.73
CA ARG A 135 8.41 -17.10 13.07
C ARG A 135 9.16 -17.64 11.85
N ALA A 136 8.71 -17.29 10.64
CA ALA A 136 9.40 -17.69 9.43
C ALA A 136 10.81 -17.07 9.40
N GLY A 137 11.81 -17.90 9.15
CA GLY A 137 13.16 -17.43 8.90
C GLY A 137 13.30 -16.87 7.48
N TYR A 138 14.50 -16.38 7.16
CA TYR A 138 14.81 -15.95 5.81
C TYR A 138 14.66 -17.11 4.82
N HIS A 139 14.13 -16.80 3.65
CA HIS A 139 14.14 -17.69 2.48
C HIS A 139 14.31 -16.87 1.20
N GLU A 140 14.64 -17.55 0.11
CA GLU A 140 14.78 -16.96 -1.20
C GLU A 140 13.42 -16.46 -1.76
N PRO A 141 13.43 -15.44 -2.64
CA PRO A 141 12.23 -14.78 -3.15
C PRO A 141 11.31 -15.68 -3.98
N ASP A 142 11.81 -16.79 -4.50
CA ASP A 142 11.03 -17.77 -5.26
C ASP A 142 10.21 -18.72 -4.39
N VAL A 143 10.45 -18.71 -3.08
CA VAL A 143 9.71 -19.53 -2.12
C VAL A 143 8.48 -18.76 -1.62
N ALA A 144 7.30 -19.29 -1.88
CA ALA A 144 6.05 -18.85 -1.25
C ALA A 144 5.69 -19.81 -0.11
N LEU A 145 5.72 -19.33 1.13
CA LEU A 145 5.42 -20.17 2.28
C LEU A 145 3.93 -20.58 2.32
N PRO A 146 3.61 -21.81 2.75
CA PRO A 146 2.23 -22.23 2.94
C PRO A 146 1.49 -21.31 3.94
N LEU A 147 0.26 -20.93 3.61
CA LEU A 147 -0.60 -20.15 4.51
C LEU A 147 -1.32 -21.07 5.48
N VAL A 148 -1.44 -20.64 6.73
CA VAL A 148 -2.23 -21.33 7.77
C VAL A 148 -3.71 -21.38 7.38
N GLU A 149 -4.19 -20.34 6.69
CA GLU A 149 -5.56 -20.20 6.22
C GLU A 149 -5.84 -21.01 4.94
N GLY A 150 -4.85 -21.73 4.41
CA GLY A 150 -4.88 -22.42 3.12
C GLY A 150 -4.48 -21.51 1.95
N PRO A 151 -4.02 -22.09 0.81
CA PRO A 151 -3.64 -21.33 -0.36
C PRO A 151 -4.86 -20.65 -1.00
N PRO A 152 -4.67 -19.52 -1.72
CA PRO A 152 -5.73 -18.93 -2.51
C PRO A 152 -6.09 -19.83 -3.70
N HIS A 153 -7.35 -19.78 -4.10
CA HIS A 153 -7.92 -20.43 -5.29
C HIS A 153 -7.91 -19.48 -6.50
N THR A 154 -7.94 -18.18 -6.24
CA THR A 154 -7.80 -17.11 -7.22
C THR A 154 -6.35 -16.89 -7.60
N LYS A 155 -6.13 -16.27 -8.76
CA LYS A 155 -4.80 -15.97 -9.30
C LYS A 155 -4.61 -14.46 -9.41
N PRO A 156 -3.37 -13.97 -9.29
CA PRO A 156 -3.10 -12.58 -9.59
C PRO A 156 -3.42 -12.30 -11.06
N HIS A 157 -3.78 -11.07 -11.35
CA HIS A 157 -3.98 -10.60 -12.72
C HIS A 157 -2.66 -10.68 -13.49
N ASP A 158 -2.73 -11.10 -14.75
CA ASP A 158 -1.57 -11.21 -15.64
C ASP A 158 -1.14 -9.83 -16.18
N GLU A 159 -0.54 -9.02 -15.30
CA GLU A 159 0.03 -7.71 -15.58
C GLU A 159 1.03 -7.38 -14.46
N THR A 160 2.04 -6.56 -14.72
CA THR A 160 2.90 -6.05 -13.64
C THR A 160 2.27 -4.84 -12.97
N ALA A 161 2.48 -4.66 -11.67
CA ALA A 161 1.95 -3.52 -10.92
C ALA A 161 2.26 -2.16 -11.57
N ALA A 162 3.48 -1.98 -12.09
CA ALA A 162 3.86 -0.74 -12.77
C ALA A 162 3.01 -0.45 -14.02
N HIS A 163 2.74 -1.44 -14.86
CA HIS A 163 1.86 -1.29 -16.03
C HIS A 163 0.41 -1.05 -15.60
N PHE A 164 -0.06 -1.73 -14.55
CA PHE A 164 -1.40 -1.52 -14.00
C PHE A 164 -1.59 -0.07 -13.53
N ILE A 165 -0.63 0.49 -12.79
CA ILE A 165 -0.65 1.88 -12.32
C ILE A 165 -0.74 2.84 -13.51
N VAL A 166 0.15 2.69 -14.51
CA VAL A 166 0.13 3.52 -15.73
C VAL A 166 -1.23 3.45 -16.43
N ARG A 167 -1.73 2.23 -16.66
CA ARG A 167 -2.99 1.99 -17.38
C ARG A 167 -4.19 2.58 -16.65
N MET A 168 -4.27 2.45 -15.33
CA MET A 168 -5.37 3.01 -14.54
C MET A 168 -5.31 4.53 -14.44
N VAL A 169 -4.14 5.11 -14.22
CA VAL A 169 -3.97 6.57 -14.17
C VAL A 169 -4.29 7.22 -15.52
N ARG A 170 -3.84 6.62 -16.64
CA ARG A 170 -4.18 7.07 -18.00
C ARG A 170 -5.67 6.92 -18.31
N LYS A 171 -6.31 5.86 -17.82
CA LYS A 171 -7.75 5.60 -18.02
C LYS A 171 -8.63 6.63 -17.31
N TYR A 172 -8.19 7.14 -16.16
CA TYR A 172 -8.94 8.08 -15.32
C TYR A 172 -8.09 9.30 -14.93
N PRO A 173 -7.68 10.13 -15.90
CA PRO A 173 -6.78 11.24 -15.65
C PRO A 173 -7.41 12.28 -14.71
N GLY A 174 -6.69 12.65 -13.66
CA GLY A 174 -7.10 13.59 -12.62
C GLY A 174 -7.98 12.98 -11.53
N GLU A 175 -8.32 11.69 -11.62
CA GLU A 175 -9.25 11.04 -10.68
C GLU A 175 -8.59 10.02 -9.75
N VAL A 176 -7.50 9.36 -10.19
CA VAL A 176 -6.88 8.26 -9.43
C VAL A 176 -6.00 8.77 -8.30
N VAL A 177 -6.28 8.31 -7.09
CA VAL A 177 -5.37 8.37 -5.95
C VAL A 177 -4.48 7.12 -5.98
N VAL A 178 -3.17 7.31 -5.99
CA VAL A 178 -2.22 6.23 -5.78
C VAL A 178 -1.87 6.23 -4.30
N TRP A 179 -2.30 5.20 -3.57
CA TRP A 179 -2.00 5.03 -2.16
C TRP A 179 -0.90 3.98 -1.99
N ALA A 180 0.18 4.31 -1.29
CA ALA A 180 1.32 3.42 -1.05
C ALA A 180 1.51 3.17 0.46
N GLY A 181 1.31 1.92 0.87
CA GLY A 181 1.56 1.46 2.23
C GLY A 181 2.94 0.81 2.41
N GLY A 182 3.54 0.32 1.31
CA GLY A 182 4.85 -0.33 1.28
C GLY A 182 5.96 0.45 0.54
N PRO A 183 7.09 -0.21 0.22
CA PRO A 183 8.18 0.37 -0.58
C PRO A 183 7.74 0.89 -1.95
N LEU A 184 8.29 2.03 -2.36
CA LEU A 184 7.82 2.78 -3.54
C LEU A 184 8.29 2.21 -4.91
N THR A 185 8.79 0.98 -4.95
CA THR A 185 9.41 0.38 -6.14
C THR A 185 8.45 0.30 -7.31
N ASN A 186 7.22 -0.17 -7.09
CA ASN A 186 6.19 -0.24 -8.13
C ASN A 186 5.89 1.13 -8.74
N ILE A 187 5.77 2.15 -7.89
CA ILE A 187 5.50 3.53 -8.31
C ILE A 187 6.69 4.07 -9.09
N ALA A 188 7.92 3.93 -8.60
CA ALA A 188 9.11 4.39 -9.31
C ALA A 188 9.24 3.73 -10.69
N LEU A 189 8.96 2.43 -10.79
CA LEU A 189 8.92 1.71 -12.08
C LEU A 189 7.82 2.26 -12.99
N ALA A 190 6.61 2.53 -12.48
CA ALA A 190 5.54 3.15 -13.25
C ALA A 190 5.95 4.53 -13.80
N LEU A 191 6.65 5.33 -13.00
CA LEU A 191 7.18 6.64 -13.42
C LEU A 191 8.29 6.52 -14.47
N ARG A 192 9.05 5.43 -14.46
CA ARG A 192 10.04 5.14 -15.50
C ARG A 192 9.40 4.67 -16.80
N LEU A 193 8.27 3.97 -16.73
CA LEU A 193 7.48 3.58 -17.90
C LEU A 193 6.75 4.77 -18.51
N ASP A 194 6.17 5.64 -17.67
CA ASP A 194 5.39 6.79 -18.11
C ASP A 194 5.61 8.01 -17.19
N PRO A 195 6.47 8.96 -17.61
CA PRO A 195 6.76 10.17 -16.85
C PRO A 195 5.58 11.13 -16.65
N GLU A 196 4.45 10.94 -17.34
CA GLU A 196 3.25 11.77 -17.17
C GLU A 196 2.33 11.27 -16.04
N VAL A 197 2.55 10.05 -15.51
CA VAL A 197 1.76 9.51 -14.38
C VAL A 197 1.59 10.51 -13.22
N PRO A 198 2.61 11.25 -12.75
CA PRO A 198 2.47 12.20 -11.64
C PRO A 198 1.51 13.36 -11.93
N THR A 199 1.47 13.82 -13.18
CA THR A 199 0.61 14.94 -13.60
C THR A 199 -0.80 14.44 -13.93
N LEU A 200 -0.95 13.17 -14.30
CA LEU A 200 -2.24 12.54 -14.55
C LEU A 200 -2.90 12.01 -13.27
N ALA A 201 -2.17 11.60 -12.26
CA ALA A 201 -2.75 11.19 -10.99
C ALA A 201 -3.41 12.38 -10.27
N LYS A 202 -4.47 12.10 -9.49
CA LYS A 202 -5.11 13.09 -8.62
C LYS A 202 -4.17 13.47 -7.47
N GLU A 203 -3.62 12.45 -6.80
CA GLU A 203 -2.81 12.59 -5.60
C GLU A 203 -1.98 11.32 -5.38
N LEU A 204 -0.76 11.49 -4.89
CA LEU A 204 0.02 10.44 -4.25
C LEU A 204 -0.17 10.52 -2.74
N VAL A 205 -0.65 9.45 -2.13
CA VAL A 205 -0.72 9.30 -0.67
C VAL A 205 0.22 8.18 -0.27
N LEU A 206 1.10 8.40 0.69
CA LEU A 206 2.05 7.37 1.10
C LEU A 206 2.27 7.31 2.61
N MET A 207 2.52 6.10 3.10
CA MET A 207 3.11 5.85 4.40
C MET A 207 4.63 5.79 4.25
N GLY A 208 5.33 6.41 5.21
CA GLY A 208 6.78 6.36 5.29
C GLY A 208 7.36 7.72 5.64
N SER A 209 8.69 7.81 5.67
CA SER A 209 9.45 8.96 6.21
C SER A 209 9.45 9.08 7.74
N GLY A 210 10.42 9.83 8.26
CA GLY A 210 10.51 10.24 9.65
C GLY A 210 11.18 11.60 9.77
N MET A 211 10.47 12.58 10.29
CA MET A 211 10.96 13.96 10.46
C MET A 211 11.69 14.16 11.80
N TYR A 212 11.41 13.34 12.82
CA TYR A 212 12.01 13.41 14.17
C TYR A 212 12.47 12.04 14.68
N ALA A 213 13.19 11.31 13.83
CA ALA A 213 13.48 9.90 14.07
C ALA A 213 14.75 9.69 14.93
N ASP A 214 14.72 10.16 16.18
CA ASP A 214 15.71 9.77 17.20
C ASP A 214 15.46 8.34 17.72
N ASN A 215 14.25 7.83 17.49
CA ASN A 215 13.83 6.50 17.89
C ASN A 215 12.97 5.78 16.84
N GLY A 216 12.68 6.44 15.70
CA GLY A 216 11.53 6.23 14.80
C GLY A 216 11.60 5.01 13.88
N GLY A 217 12.75 4.77 13.28
CA GLY A 217 12.99 3.85 12.17
C GLY A 217 13.20 2.39 12.53
N ILE A 218 14.00 1.68 11.72
CA ILE A 218 14.54 0.33 11.97
C ILE A 218 15.34 0.36 13.28
N SER A 219 14.64 0.31 14.40
CA SER A 219 15.19 0.66 15.72
C SER A 219 16.37 -0.25 16.08
N GLY A 220 17.50 0.34 16.48
CA GLY A 220 18.79 -0.30 16.68
C GLY A 220 19.86 0.79 16.58
N VAL A 221 20.78 0.68 15.63
CA VAL A 221 21.94 1.57 15.47
C VAL A 221 21.67 2.80 14.60
N ASP A 222 20.60 2.82 13.79
CA ASP A 222 20.23 3.97 12.95
C ASP A 222 18.71 4.22 12.98
N GLY A 223 18.25 4.81 14.09
CA GLY A 223 16.84 5.12 14.33
C GLY A 223 16.21 6.12 13.35
N ARG A 224 16.98 6.66 12.39
CA ARG A 224 16.53 7.65 11.41
C ARG A 224 15.93 7.05 10.14
N ARG A 225 16.06 5.73 9.95
CA ARG A 225 15.63 5.03 8.73
C ARG A 225 14.22 4.48 8.86
N GLU A 226 13.25 5.11 8.22
CA GLU A 226 11.94 4.50 8.03
C GLU A 226 12.05 3.32 7.03
N PHE A 227 11.34 2.23 7.30
CA PHE A 227 11.56 0.94 6.64
C PHE A 227 11.27 1.00 5.14
N ASN A 228 10.11 1.50 4.73
CA ASN A 228 9.72 1.55 3.31
C ASN A 228 10.71 2.38 2.49
N TRP A 229 11.19 3.48 3.09
CA TRP A 229 12.13 4.38 2.45
C TRP A 229 13.56 3.81 2.40
N TRP A 230 13.96 3.05 3.41
CA TRP A 230 15.26 2.38 3.45
C TRP A 230 15.29 1.15 2.54
N PHE A 231 14.18 0.45 2.37
CA PHE A 231 14.12 -0.74 1.53
C PHE A 231 14.46 -0.41 0.07
N ASP A 232 13.95 0.71 -0.44
CA ASP A 232 14.25 1.20 -1.80
C ASP A 232 14.43 2.74 -1.86
N PRO A 233 15.60 3.26 -1.44
CA PRO A 233 15.84 4.70 -1.38
C PRO A 233 15.92 5.35 -2.77
N GLU A 234 16.31 4.60 -3.80
CA GLU A 234 16.27 5.05 -5.19
C GLU A 234 14.85 5.25 -5.68
N ALA A 235 13.94 4.32 -5.38
CA ALA A 235 12.53 4.46 -5.71
C ALA A 235 11.90 5.67 -5.00
N VAL A 236 12.26 5.92 -3.75
CA VAL A 236 11.88 7.15 -3.03
C VAL A 236 12.38 8.38 -3.79
N ARG A 237 13.66 8.41 -4.17
CA ARG A 237 14.24 9.55 -4.89
C ARG A 237 13.53 9.82 -6.22
N ILE A 238 13.19 8.77 -6.98
CA ILE A 238 12.45 8.90 -8.24
C ILE A 238 11.04 9.44 -7.97
N THR A 239 10.33 8.82 -7.03
CA THR A 239 8.93 9.14 -6.72
C THR A 239 8.78 10.55 -6.17
N MET A 240 9.62 10.95 -5.23
CA MET A 240 9.52 12.25 -4.54
C MET A 240 9.99 13.44 -5.39
N ARG A 241 10.79 13.20 -6.44
CA ARG A 241 11.23 14.25 -7.37
C ARG A 241 10.29 14.44 -8.56
N ALA A 242 9.32 13.55 -8.73
CA ALA A 242 8.39 13.60 -9.84
C ALA A 242 7.37 14.74 -9.64
N PRO A 243 6.85 15.34 -10.73
CA PRO A 243 5.99 16.53 -10.67
C PRO A 243 4.54 16.19 -10.30
N TRP A 244 4.33 15.58 -9.13
CA TRP A 244 3.00 15.26 -8.61
C TRP A 244 2.19 16.54 -8.36
N LYS A 245 0.90 16.51 -8.72
CA LYS A 245 -0.03 17.61 -8.38
C LYS A 245 -0.19 17.81 -6.88
N LYS A 246 -0.17 16.71 -6.12
CA LYS A 246 -0.31 16.70 -4.67
C LYS A 246 0.34 15.43 -4.10
N ILE A 247 1.05 15.60 -2.99
CA ILE A 247 1.64 14.51 -2.22
C ILE A 247 1.19 14.67 -0.76
N THR A 248 0.65 13.60 -0.18
CA THR A 248 0.33 13.51 1.25
C THR A 248 1.15 12.39 1.87
N ILE A 249 1.93 12.71 2.89
CA ILE A 249 2.81 11.75 3.58
C ILE A 249 2.30 11.53 5.00
N THR A 250 2.20 10.26 5.42
CA THR A 250 1.97 9.89 6.82
C THR A 250 3.27 9.38 7.44
N PRO A 251 4.06 10.25 8.09
CA PRO A 251 5.34 9.86 8.66
C PRO A 251 5.18 9.04 9.93
N ILE A 252 6.25 8.31 10.28
CA ILE A 252 6.31 7.46 11.48
C ILE A 252 6.11 8.24 12.79
N ASP A 253 6.39 9.55 12.79
CA ASP A 253 6.20 10.44 13.93
C ASP A 253 4.73 10.50 14.38
N ASN A 254 3.80 10.54 13.42
CA ASN A 254 2.37 10.56 13.69
C ASN A 254 1.87 9.22 14.23
N GLN A 255 2.49 8.11 13.82
CA GLN A 255 2.12 6.76 14.26
C GLN A 255 2.44 6.52 15.74
N ARG A 256 3.49 7.16 16.26
CA ARG A 256 3.97 6.95 17.64
C ARG A 256 3.27 7.78 18.69
N ARG A 257 2.86 9.01 18.34
CA ARG A 257 2.11 9.88 19.26
C ARG A 257 0.89 9.14 19.83
N ASP A 258 0.27 8.35 18.98
CA ASP A 258 -0.92 7.58 19.29
C ASP A 258 -0.62 6.29 20.09
N ARG A 259 0.62 5.78 20.09
CA ARG A 259 1.05 4.65 20.93
C ARG A 259 1.35 5.04 22.39
N LYS A 260 1.77 6.28 22.63
CA LYS A 260 2.09 6.80 23.98
C LYS A 260 0.85 7.21 24.79
N SER A 261 -0.33 7.28 24.19
CA SER A 261 -1.58 7.66 24.87
C SER A 261 -2.26 6.50 25.63
N GLY A 262 -1.59 5.34 25.79
CA GLY A 262 -2.06 4.27 26.67
C GLY A 262 -3.04 3.28 26.06
N TYR A 263 -3.14 3.18 24.73
CA TYR A 263 -3.92 2.14 24.06
C TYR A 263 -3.13 0.81 24.03
N ALA A 264 -3.35 -0.02 25.06
CA ALA A 264 -2.94 -1.42 25.09
C ALA A 264 -3.98 -2.27 24.33
N GLY A 265 -3.87 -2.31 23.01
CA GLY A 265 -4.69 -3.14 22.13
C GLY A 265 -4.25 -2.93 20.68
N GLY A 266 -3.92 -4.00 19.98
CA GLY A 266 -3.28 -3.99 18.64
C GLY A 266 -4.18 -3.49 17.50
N SER A 267 -4.66 -2.26 17.60
CA SER A 267 -5.39 -1.55 16.55
C SER A 267 -4.91 -0.10 16.49
N LEU A 268 -4.47 0.35 15.31
CA LEU A 268 -4.19 1.77 15.04
C LEU A 268 -5.47 2.59 15.31
N PRO A 269 -5.38 3.76 15.96
CA PRO A 269 -6.57 4.56 16.23
C PRO A 269 -7.14 5.18 14.94
N HIS A 270 -8.47 5.29 14.93
CA HIS A 270 -9.32 5.93 13.92
C HIS A 270 -8.85 7.33 13.43
N SER A 271 -7.97 8.01 14.18
CA SER A 271 -7.44 9.36 13.92
C SER A 271 -6.44 9.43 12.76
N ILE A 272 -5.54 8.45 12.64
CA ILE A 272 -4.50 8.42 11.59
C ILE A 272 -5.15 8.10 10.25
N PHE A 273 -6.00 7.07 10.24
CA PHE A 273 -6.83 6.73 9.09
C PHE A 273 -7.76 7.88 8.72
N ARG A 274 -8.36 8.62 9.66
CA ARG A 274 -9.13 9.82 9.30
C ARG A 274 -8.31 10.83 8.49
N ARG A 275 -7.04 11.09 8.82
CA ARG A 275 -6.21 12.04 8.05
C ARG A 275 -5.81 11.50 6.68
N GLN A 276 -5.51 10.21 6.56
CA GLN A 276 -5.24 9.56 5.27
C GLN A 276 -6.49 9.50 4.36
N LEU A 277 -7.67 9.31 4.95
CA LEU A 277 -8.95 9.19 4.26
C LEU A 277 -9.68 10.54 4.10
N HIS A 278 -9.14 11.66 4.63
CA HIS A 278 -9.54 13.03 4.30
C HIS A 278 -8.89 13.46 2.98
N VAL A 279 -9.07 12.64 1.95
CA VAL A 279 -8.87 13.05 0.55
C VAL A 279 -10.05 13.94 0.19
N GLY A 280 -10.04 15.17 0.70
CA GLY A 280 -10.94 16.26 0.34
C GLY A 280 -10.54 16.89 -0.96
#